data_AF-G2H0X9-F1
#
_entry.id   AF-G2H0X9-F1
#
_cell.length_a   1.000
_cell.length_b   1.000
_cell.length_c   1.000
_cell.angle_alpha   90.00
_cell.angle_beta   90.00
_cell.angle_gamma   90.00
#
_symmetry.space_group_name_H-M   'P 1'
#
loop_
_entity.id
_entity.type
_entity.pdbx_description
1 polymer ?
#
loop_
_entity_poly.entity_id
_entity_poly.type
_entity_poly.pdbx_seq_one_letter_code
_entity_poly.pdbx_strand_id
1 'polypeptide(L)'
;MFTHVAMADSCESKINNIQKQIDYAKKHNNTHRVTGLITAQKEITAHCNKSSLVAKQQQKMTQKKQKIIERQHQLAVAEQTSDTDNILKKRKKLSKAEEELSTYSKAP
;
A
#
# COMPACT_ATOMS: atom_id res chain seq x y z
N MET A 1 42.36 -2.43 -0.05
CA MET A 1 41.46 -1.57 -0.85
C MET A 1 40.05 -1.80 -0.36
N PHE A 2 39.49 -0.89 0.42
CA PHE A 2 38.09 -0.97 0.87
C PHE A 2 37.23 -0.25 -0.16
N THR A 3 36.79 -1.00 -1.16
CA THR A 3 35.76 -0.57 -2.11
C THR A 3 34.46 -0.44 -1.32
N HIS A 4 34.19 0.78 -0.85
CA HIS A 4 32.86 1.16 -0.41
C HIS A 4 31.97 1.12 -1.66
N VAL A 5 31.35 -0.04 -1.90
CA VAL A 5 30.15 -0.09 -2.73
C VAL A 5 29.16 0.78 -1.97
N ALA A 6 29.07 2.05 -2.34
CA ALA A 6 27.88 2.83 -2.09
C ALA A 6 26.76 1.98 -2.68
N MET A 7 26.03 1.27 -1.82
CA MET A 7 24.87 0.51 -2.21
C MET A 7 23.91 1.57 -2.74
N ALA A 8 23.98 1.80 -4.05
CA ALA A 8 22.91 2.40 -4.80
C ALA A 8 21.75 1.42 -4.59
N ASP A 9 21.00 1.67 -3.52
CA ASP A 9 19.89 0.85 -3.09
C ASP A 9 19.03 0.65 -4.32
N SER A 10 19.02 -0.58 -4.86
CA SER A 10 18.38 -0.83 -6.13
C SER A 10 16.92 -0.41 -6.00
N CYS A 11 16.31 0.02 -7.08
CA CYS A 11 14.90 0.39 -7.10
C CYS A 11 14.01 -0.64 -6.40
N GLU A 12 14.33 -1.92 -6.58
CA GLU A 12 13.69 -3.05 -5.92
C GLU A 12 13.91 -3.06 -4.40
N SER A 13 15.14 -2.85 -3.93
CA SER A 13 15.44 -2.73 -2.49
C SER A 13 14.64 -1.61 -1.83
N LYS A 14 14.59 -0.42 -2.47
CA LYS A 14 13.81 0.73 -1.97
C LYS A 14 12.32 0.41 -1.90
N ILE A 15 11.77 -0.22 -2.93
CA ILE A 15 10.36 -0.63 -2.99
C ILE A 15 10.04 -1.66 -1.89
N ASN A 16 10.91 -2.64 -1.68
CA ASN A 16 10.74 -3.67 -0.66
C ASN A 16 10.82 -3.09 0.77
N ASN A 17 11.74 -2.15 1.01
CA ASN A 17 11.81 -1.43 2.29
C ASN A 17 10.52 -0.65 2.56
N ILE A 18 10.03 0.11 1.58
CA ILE A 18 8.77 0.85 1.70
C ILE A 18 7.59 -0.08 1.95
N GLN A 19 7.56 -1.26 1.31
CA GLN A 19 6.53 -2.28 1.57
C GLN A 19 6.51 -2.71 3.03
N LYS A 20 7.68 -3.05 3.61
CA LYS A 20 7.80 -3.42 5.02
C LYS A 20 7.31 -2.30 5.95
N GLN A 21 7.64 -1.04 5.63
CA GLN A 21 7.19 0.11 6.40
C GLN A 21 5.67 0.33 6.28
N ILE A 22 5.07 0.06 5.12
CA ILE A 22 3.61 0.12 4.93
C ILE A 22 2.93 -0.94 5.80
N ASP A 23 3.43 -2.17 5.79
CA ASP A 23 2.84 -3.26 6.55
C ASP A 23 2.94 -3.01 8.06
N TYR A 24 4.06 -2.44 8.51
CA TYR A 24 4.22 -1.95 9.87
C TYR A 24 3.21 -0.83 10.20
N ALA A 25 3.15 0.22 9.38
CA ALA A 25 2.25 1.36 9.61
C ALA A 25 0.77 0.95 9.63
N LYS A 26 0.38 -0.05 8.81
CA LYS A 26 -0.95 -0.66 8.85
C LYS A 26 -1.24 -1.37 10.18
N LYS A 27 -0.32 -2.19 10.68
CA LYS A 27 -0.47 -2.87 11.98
C LYS A 27 -0.68 -1.90 13.14
N HIS A 28 -0.12 -0.71 13.05
CA HIS A 28 -0.24 0.35 14.05
C HIS A 28 -1.33 1.39 13.74
N ASN A 29 -2.23 1.12 12.78
CA ASN A 29 -3.31 2.03 12.36
C ASN A 29 -2.85 3.46 11.99
N ASN A 30 -1.60 3.61 11.53
CA ASN A 30 -1.04 4.91 11.16
C ASN A 30 -1.34 5.22 9.67
N THR A 31 -2.60 5.53 9.39
CA THR A 31 -3.12 5.76 8.03
C THR A 31 -2.43 6.90 7.29
N HIS A 32 -2.01 7.94 8.00
CA HIS A 32 -1.25 9.06 7.43
C HIS A 32 0.12 8.59 6.89
N ARG A 33 0.88 7.85 7.72
CA ARG A 33 2.17 7.29 7.30
C ARG A 33 2.01 6.30 6.15
N VAL A 34 0.97 5.46 6.17
CA VAL A 34 0.69 4.54 5.06
C VAL A 34 0.50 5.31 3.75
N THR A 35 -0.28 6.40 3.77
CA THR A 35 -0.55 7.23 2.59
C THR A 35 0.73 7.84 2.01
N GLY A 36 1.59 8.41 2.86
CA GLY A 36 2.89 8.96 2.44
C GLY A 36 3.80 7.91 1.82
N LEU A 37 3.90 6.73 2.44
CA LEU A 37 4.72 5.62 1.95
C LEU A 37 4.22 5.06 0.62
N ILE A 38 2.90 4.97 0.40
CA ILE A 38 2.31 4.56 -0.89
C ILE A 38 2.67 5.55 -1.99
N THR A 39 2.65 6.86 -1.68
CA THR A 39 3.02 7.92 -2.62
C THR A 39 4.49 7.80 -3.01
N ALA A 40 5.38 7.67 -2.02
CA ALA A 40 6.81 7.45 -2.27
C ALA A 40 7.08 6.17 -3.09
N GLN A 41 6.36 5.09 -2.79
CA GLN A 41 6.45 3.85 -3.58
C GLN A 41 6.09 4.08 -5.05
N LYS A 42 5.02 4.86 -5.31
CA LYS A 42 4.56 5.18 -6.67
C LYS A 42 5.60 5.99 -7.43
N GLU A 43 6.17 7.01 -6.80
CA GLU A 43 7.21 7.86 -7.40
C GLU A 43 8.44 7.05 -7.77
N ILE A 44 8.97 6.26 -6.83
CA ILE A 44 10.13 5.40 -7.08
C ILE A 44 9.82 4.40 -8.19
N THR A 45 8.64 3.79 -8.19
CA THR A 45 8.25 2.85 -9.25
C THR A 45 8.20 3.51 -10.63
N ALA A 46 7.63 4.71 -10.72
CA ALA A 46 7.53 5.46 -11.97
C ALA A 46 8.92 5.88 -12.50
N HIS A 47 9.84 6.23 -11.60
CA HIS A 47 11.21 6.60 -11.96
C HIS A 47 12.09 5.38 -12.31
N CYS A 48 11.86 4.25 -11.65
CA CYS A 48 12.71 3.08 -11.76
C CYS A 48 12.37 2.14 -12.91
N ASN A 49 11.11 2.09 -13.34
CA ASN A 49 10.68 1.15 -14.37
C ASN A 49 9.75 1.82 -15.39
N LYS A 50 10.34 2.46 -16.42
CA LYS A 50 9.60 2.73 -17.66
C LYS A 50 9.37 1.40 -18.39
N SER A 51 8.12 0.94 -18.40
CA SER A 51 7.56 -0.10 -19.28
C SER A 51 7.77 -1.59 -18.92
N SER A 52 8.25 -1.95 -17.73
CA SER A 52 8.37 -3.37 -17.34
C SER A 52 7.07 -3.94 -16.72
N LEU A 53 6.86 -5.25 -16.83
CA LEU A 53 5.75 -5.98 -16.19
C LEU A 53 5.74 -5.77 -14.68
N VAL A 54 6.91 -5.67 -14.06
CA VAL A 54 7.10 -5.36 -12.64
C VAL A 54 6.51 -3.99 -12.28
N ALA A 55 6.67 -2.98 -13.14
CA ALA A 55 6.05 -1.66 -12.94
C ALA A 55 4.52 -1.75 -12.87
N LYS A 56 3.92 -2.53 -13.78
CA LYS A 56 2.46 -2.76 -13.81
C LYS A 56 2.00 -3.51 -12.56
N GLN A 57 2.76 -4.51 -12.12
CA GLN A 57 2.48 -5.26 -10.89
C GLN A 57 2.49 -4.32 -9.67
N GLN A 58 3.53 -3.50 -9.57
CA GLN A 58 3.73 -2.56 -8.48
C GLN A 58 2.69 -1.44 -8.47
N GLN A 59 2.31 -0.93 -9.65
CA GLN A 59 1.22 0.03 -9.78
C GLN A 59 -0.12 -0.55 -9.29
N LYS A 60 -0.43 -1.81 -9.65
CA LYS A 60 -1.65 -2.50 -9.16
C LYS A 60 -1.62 -2.70 -7.64
N MET A 61 -0.46 -3.03 -7.06
CA MET A 61 -0.26 -3.07 -5.60
C MET A 61 -0.58 -1.72 -4.95
N THR A 62 0.01 -0.64 -5.47
CA THR A 62 -0.21 0.72 -4.97
C THR A 62 -1.69 1.11 -5.05
N GLN A 63 -2.36 0.83 -6.17
CA GLN A 63 -3.80 1.09 -6.34
C GLN A 63 -4.66 0.31 -5.32
N LYS A 64 -4.39 -0.97 -5.11
CA LYS A 64 -5.10 -1.79 -4.12
C LYS A 64 -4.91 -1.26 -2.69
N LYS A 65 -3.70 -0.83 -2.33
CA LYS A 65 -3.45 -0.20 -1.03
C LYS A 65 -4.18 1.12 -0.87
N GLN A 66 -4.21 1.97 -1.91
CA GLN A 66 -4.95 3.23 -1.87
C GLN A 66 -6.45 2.99 -1.65
N LYS A 67 -7.02 1.98 -2.33
CA LYS A 67 -8.40 1.56 -2.15
C LYS A 67 -8.70 1.17 -0.69
N ILE A 68 -7.78 0.48 -0.01
CA ILE A 68 -7.94 0.15 1.42
C ILE A 68 -8.05 1.41 2.27
N ILE A 69 -7.17 2.38 2.06
CA ILE A 69 -7.17 3.65 2.82
C ILE A 69 -8.49 4.40 2.60
N GLU A 70 -8.95 4.47 1.36
CA GLU A 70 -10.23 5.10 1.04
C GLU A 70 -11.41 4.40 1.75
N ARG A 71 -11.40 3.06 1.82
CA ARG A 71 -12.42 2.30 2.56
C ARG A 71 -12.32 2.48 4.06
N GLN A 72 -11.12 2.61 4.62
CA GLN A 72 -10.91 2.93 6.04
C GLN A 72 -11.48 4.32 6.37
N HIS A 73 -11.23 5.32 5.53
CA HIS A 73 -11.80 6.65 5.70
C HIS A 73 -13.34 6.63 5.60
N GLN A 74 -13.89 5.93 4.61
CA GLN A 74 -15.35 5.78 4.47
C GLN A 74 -16.00 5.07 5.66
N LEU A 75 -15.30 4.09 6.26
CA LEU A 75 -15.75 3.43 7.47
C LEU A 75 -15.73 4.40 8.67
N ALA A 76 -14.63 5.13 8.86
CA ALA A 76 -14.49 6.10 9.94
C ALA A 76 -15.57 7.20 9.89
N VAL A 77 -15.91 7.68 8.68
CA VAL A 77 -17.03 8.63 8.49
C VAL A 77 -18.37 7.97 8.81
N ALA A 78 -18.61 6.74 8.37
CA ALA A 78 -19.87 6.02 8.65
C ALA A 78 -20.05 5.74 10.15
N GLU A 79 -18.97 5.45 10.87
CA GLU A 79 -18.97 5.22 12.32
C GLU A 79 -19.41 6.47 13.12
N GLN A 80 -19.38 7.67 12.52
CA GLN A 80 -19.91 8.90 13.14
C GLN A 80 -21.44 9.05 13.00
N THR A 81 -22.07 8.30 12.10
CA THR A 81 -23.49 8.50 11.72
C THR A 81 -24.47 7.56 12.44
N SER A 82 -23.99 6.71 13.34
CA SER A 82 -24.76 5.66 14.07
C SER A 82 -25.58 4.68 13.19
N ASP A 83 -25.46 4.77 11.86
CA ASP A 83 -26.09 3.86 10.90
C ASP A 83 -25.32 2.53 10.86
N THR A 84 -25.77 1.58 11.68
CA THR A 84 -25.18 0.24 11.83
C THR A 84 -25.13 -0.54 10.52
N ASP A 85 -26.17 -0.44 9.68
CA ASP A 85 -26.21 -1.11 8.38
C ASP A 85 -25.16 -0.54 7.41
N ASN A 86 -24.98 0.78 7.40
CA ASN A 86 -23.95 1.43 6.60
C ASN A 86 -22.55 1.07 7.12
N ILE A 87 -22.32 1.10 8.43
CA ILE A 87 -21.06 0.68 9.05
C ILE A 87 -20.70 -0.76 8.65
N LEU A 88 -21.64 -1.70 8.74
CA LEU A 88 -21.43 -3.10 8.34
C LEU A 88 -21.09 -3.22 6.84
N LYS A 89 -21.79 -2.48 5.97
CA LYS A 89 -21.50 -2.44 4.53
C LYS A 89 -20.10 -1.89 4.24
N LYS A 90 -19.66 -0.83 4.94
CA LYS A 90 -18.32 -0.25 4.78
C LYS A 90 -17.23 -1.19 5.30
N ARG A 91 -17.43 -1.83 6.47
CA ARG A 91 -16.50 -2.81 7.04
C ARG A 91 -16.31 -4.02 6.12
N LYS A 92 -17.39 -4.55 5.52
CA LYS A 92 -17.31 -5.64 4.53
C LYS A 92 -16.52 -5.22 3.28
N LYS A 93 -16.71 -4.00 2.78
CA LYS A 93 -15.96 -3.46 1.63
C LYS A 93 -14.47 -3.26 1.93
N LEU A 94 -14.14 -2.84 3.16
CA LEU A 94 -12.76 -2.72 3.62
C LEU A 94 -12.09 -4.10 3.67
N SER A 95 -12.71 -5.07 4.35
CA SER A 95 -12.19 -6.43 4.46
C SER A 95 -11.96 -7.09 3.10
N LYS A 96 -12.91 -6.92 2.15
CA LYS A 96 -12.72 -7.40 0.77
C LYS A 96 -11.52 -6.76 0.07
N ALA A 97 -11.28 -5.46 0.27
CA ALA A 97 -10.13 -4.79 -0.32
C ALA A 97 -8.79 -5.26 0.28
N GLU A 98 -8.77 -5.57 1.58
CA GLU A 98 -7.62 -6.15 2.27
C GLU A 98 -7.32 -7.57 1.78
N GLU A 99 -8.34 -8.40 1.58
CA GLU A 99 -8.23 -9.74 1.00
C GLU A 99 -7.73 -9.68 -0.45
N GLU A 100 -8.28 -8.78 -1.28
CA GLU A 100 -7.84 -8.54 -2.66
C GLU A 100 -6.37 -8.10 -2.75
N LEU A 101 -5.84 -7.42 -1.73
CA LEU A 101 -4.42 -7.07 -1.65
C LEU A 101 -3.58 -8.27 -1.19
N SER A 102 -4.03 -8.99 -0.15
CA SER A 102 -3.34 -10.17 0.39
C SER A 102 -3.14 -11.26 -0.66
N THR A 103 -4.20 -11.55 -1.41
CA THR A 103 -4.17 -12.48 -2.55
C THR A 103 -3.24 -12.02 -3.67
N TYR A 104 -3.27 -10.72 -4.00
CA TYR A 104 -2.39 -10.15 -5.03
C TYR A 104 -0.91 -10.16 -4.64
N SER A 105 -0.59 -9.92 -3.36
CA SER A 105 0.79 -9.97 -2.85
C SER A 105 1.38 -11.38 -2.76
N LYS A 106 0.54 -12.42 -2.86
CA LYS A 106 0.94 -13.83 -2.80
C LYS A 106 0.95 -14.52 -4.17
N ALA A 107 0.50 -13.83 -5.22
CA ALA A 107 0.59 -14.36 -6.58
C ALA A 107 2.06 -14.44 -7.00
N PRO A 108 2.54 -15.60 -7.51
CA PRO A 108 3.93 -15.79 -7.92
C PRO A 108 4.31 -14.89 -9.11
#